data_AF-A0A528CGP5-F1
#
_entry.id   AF-A0A528CGP5-F1
#
_cell.length_a   1.000
_cell.length_b   1.000
_cell.length_c   1.000
_cell.angle_alpha   90.00
_cell.angle_beta   90.00
_cell.angle_gamma   90.00
#
_symmetry.space_group_name_H-M   'P 1'
#
loop_
_entity.id
_entity.type
_entity.pdbx_description
1 polymer ?
#
loop_
_entity_poly.entity_id
_entity_poly.type
_entity_poly.pdbx_seq_one_letter_code
_entity_poly.pdbx_strand_id
1 'polypeptide(L)' 'RELADPTAHAEMLAIREACRKLSSERLTGHDLYVTLEPCAMCAGAISFARLRRLYFGAADEKGGAVVNGVRFF' A
#
# COMPACT_ATOMS: atom_id res chain seq x y z
N ARG A 1 16.33 7.26 -8.08
CA ARG A 1 14.93 6.78 -8.24
C ARG A 1 14.58 6.93 -9.72
N GLU A 2 14.25 5.84 -10.42
CA GLU A 2 14.08 5.84 -11.88
C GLU A 2 12.89 6.67 -12.38
N LEU A 3 11.82 6.79 -11.59
CA LEU A 3 10.56 7.40 -12.05
C LEU A 3 10.40 8.89 -11.70
N ALA A 4 11.33 9.48 -10.94
CA ALA A 4 11.21 10.86 -10.42
C ALA A 4 9.85 11.19 -9.74
N ASP A 5 9.11 10.19 -9.28
CA ASP A 5 7.80 10.31 -8.63
C ASP A 5 7.95 9.96 -7.13
N PRO A 6 7.68 10.89 -6.19
CA PRO A 6 7.76 10.62 -4.77
C PRO A 6 6.71 9.61 -4.29
N THR A 7 5.63 9.41 -5.06
CA THR A 7 4.56 8.45 -4.77
C THR A 7 4.83 7.05 -5.31
N ALA A 8 5.91 6.84 -6.06
CA ALA A 8 6.25 5.55 -6.68
C ALA A 8 6.82 4.52 -5.68
N HIS A 9 6.11 4.32 -4.57
CA HIS A 9 6.33 3.24 -3.62
C HIS A 9 5.79 1.92 -4.20
N ALA A 10 6.32 0.79 -3.72
CA ALA A 10 5.96 -0.53 -4.24
C ALA A 10 4.45 -0.80 -4.15
N GLU A 11 3.81 -0.38 -3.05
CA GLU A 11 2.38 -0.52 -2.80
C GLU A 11 1.55 0.27 -3.82
N MET A 12 1.98 1.50 -4.11
CA MET A 12 1.30 2.37 -5.07
C MET A 12 1.40 1.81 -6.49
N LEU A 13 2.58 1.36 -6.89
CA LEU A 13 2.80 0.77 -8.19
C LEU A 13 2.02 -0.54 -8.36
N ALA A 14 2.03 -1.41 -7.34
CA ALA A 14 1.28 -2.66 -7.34
C ALA A 14 -0.24 -2.44 -7.43
N ILE A 15 -0.79 -1.52 -6.63
CA ILE A 15 -2.22 -1.17 -6.67
C ILE A 15 -2.59 -0.61 -8.05
N ARG A 16 -1.83 0.36 -8.57
CA ARG A 16 -2.08 0.95 -9.91
C ARG A 16 -2.08 -0.12 -11.00
N GLU A 17 -1.12 -1.03 -10.96
CA GLU A 17 -1.01 -2.11 -11.94
C GLU A 17 -2.17 -3.11 -11.84
N ALA A 18 -2.56 -3.51 -10.63
CA ALA A 18 -3.69 -4.40 -10.41
C ALA A 18 -5.01 -3.77 -10.87
N CYS A 19 -5.25 -2.50 -10.52
CA CYS A 19 -6.42 -1.75 -10.96
C CYS A 19 -6.50 -1.66 -12.50
N ARG A 20 -5.37 -1.42 -13.17
CA ARG A 20 -5.29 -1.41 -14.64
C ARG A 20 -5.60 -2.77 -15.24
N LYS A 21 -5.04 -3.86 -14.69
CA LYS A 21 -5.25 -5.23 -15.21
C LYS A 21 -6.69 -5.72 -15.03
N LEU A 22 -7.33 -5.34 -13.94
CA LEU A 22 -8.68 -5.77 -13.58
C LEU A 22 -9.76 -4.79 -14.06
N SER A 23 -9.37 -3.67 -14.67
CA SER A 23 -10.26 -2.57 -15.05
C SER A 23 -11.18 -2.14 -13.91
N SER A 24 -10.63 -2.02 -12.70
CA SER A 24 -11.36 -1.70 -11.47
C SER A 24 -10.58 -0.72 -10.62
N GLU A 25 -11.27 0.26 -10.02
CA GLU A 25 -10.69 1.17 -9.04
C GLU A 25 -10.56 0.55 -7.63
N ARG A 26 -11.24 -0.57 -7.38
CA ARG A 26 -11.23 -1.30 -6.10
C ARG A 26 -10.73 -2.72 -6.30
N LEU A 27 -9.99 -3.19 -5.31
CA LEU A 27 -9.36 -4.50 -5.23
C LEU A 27 -9.98 -5.33 -4.08
N THR A 28 -11.29 -5.19 -3.87
CA THR A 28 -12.03 -5.97 -2.88
C THR A 28 -11.77 -7.46 -3.05
N GLY A 29 -11.52 -8.17 -1.94
CA GLY A 29 -11.22 -9.60 -1.95
C GLY A 29 -9.77 -9.97 -2.27
N HIS A 30 -8.94 -8.99 -2.67
CA HIS A 30 -7.51 -9.20 -2.93
C HIS A 30 -6.66 -8.86 -1.71
N ASP A 31 -5.49 -9.49 -1.62
CA ASP A 31 -4.53 -9.28 -0.55
C ASP A 31 -3.26 -8.63 -1.10
N LEU A 32 -2.62 -7.78 -0.29
CA LEU A 32 -1.35 -7.13 -0.64
C LEU A 32 -0.24 -7.62 0.28
N TYR A 33 0.90 -7.97 -0.32
CA TYR A 33 2.11 -8.42 0.37
C TYR A 33 3.23 -7.42 0.10
N VAL A 34 3.86 -6.93 1.16
CA VAL A 34 4.94 -5.94 1.10
C VAL A 34 6.07 -6.33 2.04
N THR A 35 7.30 -5.91 1.74
CA THR A 35 8.46 -6.32 2.55
C THR A 35 8.62 -5.50 3.83
N LEU A 36 8.15 -4.24 3.81
CA LEU A 36 8.19 -3.30 4.93
C LEU A 36 6.80 -2.74 5.20
N GLU A 37 6.52 -2.36 6.44
CA GLU A 37 5.29 -1.70 6.84
C GLU A 37 4.98 -0.46 5.96
N PRO A 38 3.75 -0.35 5.41
CA PRO A 38 3.37 0.80 4.61
C PRO A 38 3.38 2.12 5.37
N CYS A 39 3.85 3.17 4.70
CA CYS A 39 3.76 4.54 5.21
C CYS A 39 2.33 5.10 5.11
N ALA A 40 2.08 6.28 5.70
CA ALA A 40 0.75 6.89 5.74
C ALA A 40 0.09 7.07 4.36
N MET A 41 0.88 7.45 3.35
CA MET A 41 0.40 7.57 1.96
C MET A 41 -0.10 6.22 1.43
N CYS A 42 0.71 5.16 1.60
CA CYS A 42 0.41 3.82 1.11
C CYS A 42 -0.75 3.19 1.91
N ALA A 43 -0.80 3.39 3.23
CA ALA A 43 -1.91 2.94 4.07
C ALA A 43 -3.25 3.57 3.64
N GLY A 44 -3.27 4.87 3.32
CA GLY A 44 -4.44 5.54 2.76
C GLY A 44 -4.86 4.93 1.41
N ALA A 45 -3.90 4.70 0.51
CA ALA A 45 -4.18 4.07 -0.78
C ALA A 45 -4.73 2.64 -0.64
N ILE A 46 -4.18 1.85 0.28
CA ILE A 46 -4.66 0.49 0.60
C ILE A 46 -6.12 0.53 1.08
N SER A 47 -6.46 1.48 1.95
CA SER A 47 -7.81 1.68 2.45
C SER A 47 -8.79 2.08 1.33
N PHE A 48 -8.41 3.02 0.47
CA PHE A 48 -9.24 3.45 -0.67
C PHE A 48 -9.41 2.35 -1.73
N ALA A 49 -8.37 1.54 -1.97
CA ALA A 49 -8.42 0.40 -2.87
C ALA A 49 -9.25 -0.77 -2.31
N ARG A 50 -9.69 -0.73 -1.05
CA ARG A 50 -10.51 -1.78 -0.40
C ARG A 50 -9.85 -3.17 -0.41
N LEU A 51 -8.54 -3.23 -0.26
CA LEU A 51 -7.83 -4.49 -0.10
C LEU A 51 -8.34 -5.24 1.14
N ARG A 52 -8.46 -6.56 1.03
CA ARG A 52 -9.03 -7.42 2.08
C ARG A 52 -8.05 -7.64 3.22
N ARG A 53 -6.78 -7.91 2.90
CA ARG A 53 -5.70 -8.13 3.88
C ARG A 53 -4.40 -7.50 3.42
N LEU A 54 -3.64 -7.01 4.39
CA LEU A 54 -2.28 -6.53 4.22
C LEU A 54 -1.35 -7.44 5.02
N TYR A 55 -0.32 -7.95 4.35
CA TYR A 55 0.79 -8.66 4.99
C TYR A 55 2.07 -7.87 4.75
N PHE A 56 2.80 -7.56 5.81
CA PHE A 56 4.09 -6.89 5.74
C PHE A 56 5.16 -7.69 6.49
N GLY A 57 6.40 -7.61 6.03
CA GLY A 57 7.52 -8.33 6.63
C GLY A 57 8.03 -7.67 7.91
N ALA A 58 8.75 -6.56 7.75
CA ALA A 58 9.30 -5.79 8.86
C ALA A 58 8.41 -4.61 9.25
N ALA A 59 8.40 -4.25 10.54
CA ALA A 59 7.78 -3.02 11.03
C ALA A 59 8.67 -1.81 10.71
N ASP A 60 8.06 -0.63 10.52
CA ASP A 60 8.77 0.64 10.31
C ASP A 60 8.40 1.66 11.39
N GLU A 61 9.25 1.76 12.42
CA GLU A 61 9.03 2.68 13.55
C GLU A 61 9.05 4.16 13.15
N LYS A 62 9.74 4.51 12.06
CA LYS A 62 9.96 5.90 11.65
C LYS A 62 8.87 6.40 10.71
N GLY A 63 8.49 5.57 9.73
CA GLY A 63 7.60 5.95 8.63
C GLY A 63 6.31 5.16 8.53
N GLY A 64 6.19 4.06 9.29
CA GLY A 64 5.05 3.15 9.25
C GLY A 64 3.77 3.81 9.75
N ALA A 65 2.64 3.35 9.21
CA ALA A 65 1.32 3.88 9.54
C ALA A 65 0.28 2.78 9.78
N VAL A 66 0.69 1.53 10.02
CA VAL A 66 -0.21 0.41 10.28
C VAL A 66 -0.15 0.02 11.76
N VAL A 67 0.99 -0.47 12.22
CA VAL A 67 1.25 -0.76 13.64
C VAL A 67 2.05 0.36 14.32
N ASN A 68 2.84 1.10 13.55
CA ASN A 68 3.59 2.27 13.98
C ASN A 68 2.92 3.58 13.57
N GLY A 69 3.48 4.69 14.05
CA GLY A 69 3.06 6.05 13.69
C GLY A 69 1.58 6.30 13.98
N VAL A 70 0.85 6.74 12.94
CA VAL A 70 -0.55 7.18 13.05
C VAL A 70 -1.56 6.04 13.18
N ARG A 71 -1.18 4.79 12.90
CA ARG A 71 -2.07 3.60 12.93
C ARG A 71 -3.39 3.86 12.21
N PHE A 72 -3.28 4.03 10.89
CA PHE A 72 -4.34 4.58 10.04
C PHE A 72 -5.63 3.75 10.00
N PHE A 73 -5.54 2.43 10.24
CA PHE A 73 -6.67 1.51 10.40
C PHE A 73 -6.37 0.42 11.42
#